data_AF-G7H2Y2-F1
#
_entry.id   AF-G7H2Y2-F1
#
_cell.length_a   1.000
_cell.length_b   1.000
_cell.length_c   1.000
_cell.angle_alpha   90.00
_cell.angle_beta   90.00
_cell.angle_gamma   90.00
#
_symmetry.space_group_name_H-M   'P 1'
#
loop_
_entity.id
_entity.type
_entity.pdbx_description
1 polymer ?
#
loop_
_entity_poly.entity_id
_entity_poly.type
_entity_poly.pdbx_seq_one_letter_code
_entity_poly.pdbx_strand_id
1 'polypeptide(L)'
;MRSNKANLRRGLIAAATAVTMAAAGATAAGPALAASPGELEIRGGIECHFGKRGDPWTNLWYQVRWMTVVNVGGTTMRNVTLQEINGPSVFVREIKPGQSMSKWNPRTKRWQRPIESRWTGCIPTSISGYTWGDTYENLGNNFGYWSTNIDRRARP
;
A
#
# COMPACT_ATOMS: atom_id res chain seq x y z
N MET A 1 30.08 36.84 39.91
CA MET A 1 30.52 37.37 38.60
C MET A 1 30.39 36.28 37.53
N ARG A 2 29.88 36.66 36.36
CA ARG A 2 29.76 35.95 35.06
C ARG A 2 28.69 34.87 34.87
N SER A 3 27.61 35.37 34.26
CA SER A 3 26.61 34.75 33.39
C SER A 3 27.21 33.99 32.19
N ASN A 4 26.53 32.91 31.73
CA ASN A 4 26.08 32.80 30.34
C ASN A 4 24.90 31.82 30.18
N LYS A 5 23.85 32.32 29.53
CA LYS A 5 22.62 31.63 29.14
C LYS A 5 22.86 30.78 27.89
N ALA A 6 22.22 29.62 27.81
CA ALA A 6 21.84 29.01 26.54
C ALA A 6 20.41 28.47 26.63
N ASN A 7 19.49 29.19 25.99
CA ASN A 7 18.15 28.72 25.67
C ASN A 7 18.24 27.74 24.50
N LEU A 8 17.56 26.59 24.58
CA LEU A 8 17.01 25.95 23.39
C LEU A 8 15.62 25.39 23.70
N ARG A 9 14.61 26.23 23.45
CA ARG A 9 13.25 25.79 23.11
C ARG A 9 13.27 25.28 21.67
N ARG A 10 12.74 24.07 21.43
CA ARG A 10 12.17 23.49 20.18
C ARG A 10 11.96 22.00 20.52
N GLY A 11 10.76 21.45 20.70
CA GLY A 11 9.52 21.66 19.96
C GLY A 11 9.30 20.45 19.06
N LEU A 12 8.10 19.84 19.17
CA LEU A 12 7.41 18.87 18.28
C LEU A 12 7.00 17.60 19.07
N ILE A 13 5.86 17.67 19.77
CA ILE A 13 4.56 17.22 19.27
C ILE A 13 4.65 15.74 18.86
N ALA A 14 4.50 14.85 19.84
CA ALA A 14 4.10 13.48 19.60
C ALA A 14 2.66 13.51 19.07
N ALA A 15 2.51 13.49 17.75
CA ALA A 15 1.21 13.44 17.10
C ALA A 15 0.55 12.08 17.43
N ALA A 16 -0.51 12.15 18.21
CA ALA A 16 -1.44 11.06 18.44
C ALA A 16 -2.20 10.76 17.14
N THR A 17 -2.14 9.51 16.67
CA THR A 17 -3.20 8.85 15.89
C THR A 17 -3.10 7.34 16.07
N ALA A 18 -3.45 6.86 17.28
CA ALA A 18 -3.85 5.47 17.45
C ALA A 18 -5.27 5.32 16.88
N VAL A 19 -5.39 5.10 15.57
CA VAL A 19 -6.64 4.59 14.99
C VAL A 19 -6.67 3.10 15.31
N THR A 20 -7.54 2.74 16.23
CA THR A 20 -7.89 1.37 16.57
C THR A 20 -8.41 0.64 15.32
N MET A 21 -7.53 -0.07 14.62
CA MET A 21 -7.95 -1.13 13.71
C MET A 21 -7.93 -2.45 14.47
N ALA A 22 -9.10 -2.82 14.96
CA ALA A 22 -9.35 -4.11 15.59
C ALA A 22 -9.24 -5.25 14.57
N ALA A 23 -8.39 -6.21 14.90
CA ALA A 23 -8.40 -7.65 14.59
C ALA A 23 -8.78 -8.12 13.17
N ALA A 24 -7.78 -8.59 12.41
CA ALA A 24 -7.62 -10.02 12.09
C ALA A 24 -6.37 -10.24 11.21
N GLY A 25 -5.50 -11.17 11.62
CA GLY A 25 -4.39 -11.68 10.81
C GLY A 25 -3.01 -11.22 11.31
N ALA A 26 -2.36 -12.07 12.10
CA ALA A 26 -0.94 -11.94 12.39
C ALA A 26 -0.15 -12.27 11.11
N THR A 27 0.22 -11.27 10.34
CA THR A 27 1.40 -11.36 9.47
C THR A 27 2.56 -10.74 10.24
N ALA A 28 3.68 -11.46 10.31
CA ALA A 28 4.88 -11.05 11.02
C ALA A 28 5.23 -9.60 10.67
N ALA A 29 5.15 -8.70 11.65
CA ALA A 29 5.72 -7.38 11.53
C ALA A 29 7.24 -7.57 11.42
N GLY A 30 7.75 -7.57 10.18
CA GLY A 30 9.18 -7.43 9.93
C GLY A 30 9.73 -6.18 10.62
N PRO A 31 11.05 -6.08 10.83
CA PRO A 31 11.64 -4.89 11.44
C PRO A 31 11.19 -3.66 10.66
N ALA A 32 10.59 -2.69 11.36
CA ALA A 32 10.33 -1.38 10.80
C ALA A 32 11.68 -0.73 10.48
N LEU A 33 12.19 -0.96 9.27
CA LEU A 33 13.37 -0.28 8.76
C LEU A 33 13.06 1.22 8.84
N ALA A 34 13.92 1.96 9.53
CA ALA A 34 13.80 3.41 9.59
C ALA A 34 13.84 3.94 8.16
N ALA A 35 12.79 4.67 7.76
CA ALA A 35 12.63 5.13 6.41
C ALA A 35 13.89 5.86 5.94
N SER A 36 14.55 5.31 4.93
CA SER A 36 15.68 5.92 4.25
C SER A 36 15.23 7.21 3.53
N PRO A 37 16.13 8.17 3.24
CA PRO A 37 15.73 9.46 2.67
C PRO A 37 14.82 9.33 1.45
N GLY A 38 15.07 8.38 0.55
CA GLY A 38 14.11 7.90 -0.44
C GLY A 38 13.66 6.50 -0.07
N GLU A 39 12.35 6.27 0.06
CA GLU A 39 11.85 4.92 0.33
C GLU A 39 10.47 4.73 -0.29
N LEU A 40 10.40 3.79 -1.23
CA LEU A 40 9.14 3.31 -1.77
C LEU A 40 8.74 2.04 -1.04
N GLU A 41 7.44 1.94 -0.77
CA GLU A 41 6.83 0.73 -0.25
C GLU A 41 5.78 0.29 -1.26
N ILE A 42 6.00 -0.89 -1.85
CA ILE A 42 4.95 -1.53 -2.64
C ILE A 42 3.90 -2.11 -1.71
N ARG A 43 2.64 -1.79 -2.00
CA ARG A 43 1.47 -2.29 -1.28
C ARG A 43 0.55 -2.98 -2.24
N GLY A 44 -0.18 -3.96 -1.75
CA GLY A 44 -1.09 -4.74 -2.55
C GLY A 44 -2.02 -5.53 -1.68
N GLY A 45 -2.93 -6.22 -2.36
CA GLY A 45 -3.92 -7.01 -1.69
C GLY A 45 -4.80 -7.74 -2.68
N ILE A 46 -5.47 -8.75 -2.16
CA ILE A 46 -6.53 -9.45 -2.86
C ILE A 46 -7.72 -9.50 -1.91
N GLU A 47 -8.85 -8.99 -2.38
CA GLU A 47 -10.06 -8.81 -1.61
C GLU A 47 -11.21 -9.55 -2.31
N CYS A 48 -11.92 -10.37 -1.55
CA CYS A 48 -13.17 -10.97 -2.02
C CYS A 48 -14.36 -10.20 -1.49
N HIS A 49 -15.22 -9.77 -2.40
CA HIS A 49 -16.43 -9.01 -2.13
C HIS A 49 -17.63 -9.90 -2.42
N PHE A 50 -18.48 -10.06 -1.41
CA PHE A 50 -19.77 -10.75 -1.54
C PHE A 50 -20.85 -9.69 -1.65
N GLY A 51 -21.64 -9.77 -2.72
CA GLY A 51 -22.76 -8.89 -2.98
C GLY A 51 -23.86 -9.06 -1.95
N LYS A 52 -24.65 -8.01 -1.79
CA LYS A 52 -25.81 -7.98 -0.91
C LYS A 52 -27.05 -8.40 -1.70
N ARG A 53 -28.08 -8.82 -0.98
CA ARG A 53 -29.37 -9.16 -1.60
C ARG A 53 -29.90 -7.96 -2.39
N GLY A 54 -30.14 -8.14 -3.69
CA GLY A 54 -30.60 -7.09 -4.62
C GLY A 54 -29.51 -6.50 -5.51
N ASP A 55 -28.23 -6.85 -5.31
CA ASP A 55 -27.17 -6.44 -6.22
C ASP A 55 -27.27 -7.16 -7.57
N PRO A 56 -26.86 -6.52 -8.69
CA PRO A 56 -26.82 -7.16 -10.00
C PRO A 56 -25.87 -8.36 -9.99
N TRP A 57 -26.13 -9.35 -10.86
CA TRP A 57 -25.39 -10.62 -10.88
C TRP A 57 -23.86 -10.47 -10.99
N THR A 58 -23.38 -9.40 -11.62
CA THR A 58 -21.95 -9.06 -11.75
C THR A 58 -21.29 -8.58 -10.44
N ASN A 59 -22.09 -8.20 -9.45
CA ASN A 59 -21.65 -7.76 -8.13
C ASN A 59 -21.95 -8.79 -7.02
N LEU A 60 -22.64 -9.89 -7.33
CA LEU A 60 -23.04 -10.92 -6.34
C LEU A 60 -21.84 -11.59 -5.66
N TRP A 61 -20.77 -11.83 -6.41
CA TRP A 61 -19.48 -12.17 -5.83
C TRP A 61 -18.38 -11.75 -6.82
N TYR A 62 -17.35 -11.09 -6.33
CA TYR A 62 -16.20 -10.74 -7.16
C TYR A 62 -14.95 -10.56 -6.32
N GLN A 63 -13.80 -10.68 -6.96
CA GLN A 63 -12.50 -10.50 -6.36
C GLN A 63 -11.82 -9.31 -7.00
N VAL A 64 -11.16 -8.50 -6.18
CA VAL A 64 -10.30 -7.41 -6.62
C VAL A 64 -8.88 -7.76 -6.19
N ARG A 65 -7.97 -7.82 -7.16
CA ARG A 65 -6.52 -7.84 -6.89
C ARG A 65 -5.94 -6.49 -7.27
N TRP A 66 -5.07 -5.95 -6.42
CA TRP A 66 -4.54 -4.61 -6.62
C TRP A 66 -3.11 -4.47 -6.12
N MET A 67 -2.39 -3.52 -6.70
CA MET A 67 -1.10 -3.05 -6.25
C MET A 67 -1.00 -1.53 -6.41
N THR A 68 -0.18 -0.92 -5.55
CA THR A 68 0.18 0.49 -5.58
C THR A 68 1.55 0.67 -4.94
N VAL A 69 2.13 1.84 -5.14
CA VAL A 69 3.33 2.25 -4.42
C VAL A 69 2.99 3.46 -3.54
N VAL A 70 3.63 3.54 -2.39
CA VAL A 70 3.60 4.69 -1.48
C VAL A 70 5.04 5.14 -1.25
N ASN A 71 5.30 6.44 -1.30
CA ASN A 71 6.56 6.97 -0.82
C ASN A 71 6.49 7.14 0.69
N VAL A 72 7.16 6.27 1.43
CA VAL A 72 7.26 6.31 2.90
C VAL A 72 8.53 7.00 3.38
N GLY A 73 9.43 7.34 2.46
CA GLY A 73 10.64 8.11 2.71
C GLY A 73 10.40 9.61 2.92
N GLY A 74 11.47 10.31 3.27
CA GLY A 74 11.45 11.75 3.55
C GLY A 74 11.62 12.66 2.32
N THR A 75 11.93 12.12 1.15
CA THR A 75 12.22 12.89 -0.08
C THR A 75 11.33 12.48 -1.25
N THR A 76 11.16 13.37 -2.23
CA THR A 76 10.37 13.08 -3.43
C THR A 76 11.07 12.04 -4.31
N MET A 77 10.37 10.94 -4.58
CA MET A 77 10.83 9.89 -5.49
C MET A 77 10.48 10.26 -6.93
N ARG A 78 11.42 10.09 -7.86
CA ARG A 78 11.26 10.48 -9.27
C ARG A 78 11.26 9.26 -10.19
N ASN A 79 10.56 9.40 -11.31
CA ASN A 79 10.46 8.40 -12.38
C ASN A 79 10.11 7.00 -11.86
N VAL A 80 9.07 6.95 -11.01
CA VAL A 80 8.70 5.74 -10.31
C VAL A 80 7.87 4.85 -11.22
N THR A 81 8.31 3.60 -11.37
CA THR A 81 7.62 2.56 -12.13
C THR A 81 7.12 1.48 -11.18
N LEU A 82 5.86 1.10 -11.31
CA LEU A 82 5.25 -0.06 -10.67
C LEU A 82 4.96 -1.12 -11.74
N GLN A 83 5.45 -2.34 -11.55
CA GLN A 83 5.31 -3.45 -12.49
C GLN A 83 4.65 -4.65 -11.81
N GLU A 84 3.59 -5.21 -12.40
CA GLU A 84 3.12 -6.56 -12.10
C GLU A 84 3.92 -7.60 -12.88
N ILE A 85 4.37 -8.68 -12.24
CA ILE A 85 5.06 -9.77 -12.94
C ILE A 85 4.10 -10.37 -13.98
N ASN A 86 4.54 -10.44 -15.24
CA ASN A 86 3.75 -10.87 -16.39
C ASN A 86 2.44 -10.07 -16.58
N GLY A 87 2.41 -8.82 -16.11
CA GLY A 87 1.21 -7.98 -16.12
C GLY A 87 1.48 -6.53 -16.50
N PRO A 88 0.54 -5.63 -16.20
CA PRO A 88 0.65 -4.21 -16.54
C PRO A 88 1.80 -3.50 -15.80
N SER A 89 2.26 -2.42 -16.44
CA SER A 89 3.25 -1.49 -15.90
C SER A 89 2.63 -0.10 -15.79
N VAL A 90 2.90 0.61 -14.71
CA VAL A 90 2.42 1.98 -14.48
C VAL A 90 3.59 2.87 -14.09
N PHE A 91 3.75 3.96 -14.83
CA PHE A 91 4.78 4.96 -14.59
C PHE A 91 4.17 6.26 -14.04
N VAL A 92 4.87 6.88 -13.08
CA VAL A 92 4.59 8.25 -12.64
C VAL A 92 5.88 9.04 -12.52
N ARG A 93 5.84 10.30 -12.92
CA ARG A 93 7.03 11.17 -12.92
C ARG A 93 7.56 11.45 -11.52
N GLU A 94 6.68 11.58 -10.54
CA GLU A 94 7.06 11.86 -9.15
C GLU A 94 6.03 11.34 -8.14
N ILE A 95 6.52 10.95 -6.97
CA ILE A 95 5.71 10.65 -5.78
C ILE A 95 6.33 11.40 -4.59
N LYS A 96 5.58 12.36 -4.02
CA LYS A 96 6.02 13.12 -2.85
C LYS A 96 5.98 12.27 -1.58
N PRO A 97 6.71 12.65 -0.51
CA PRO A 97 6.62 11.97 0.78
C PRO A 97 5.17 11.81 1.25
N GLY A 98 4.81 10.60 1.68
CA GLY A 98 3.45 10.21 2.09
C GLY A 98 2.44 10.04 0.96
N GLN A 99 2.80 10.35 -0.29
CA GLN A 99 1.91 10.23 -1.43
C GLN A 99 1.90 8.78 -1.96
N SER A 100 0.74 8.37 -2.47
CA SER A 100 0.59 7.10 -3.19
C SER A 100 0.40 7.33 -4.68
N MET A 101 0.76 6.33 -5.50
CA MET A 101 0.32 6.25 -6.89
C MET A 101 -1.21 6.10 -7.02
N SER A 102 -1.88 5.65 -5.96
CA SER A 102 -3.33 5.60 -5.90
C SER A 102 -3.93 7.00 -5.99
N LYS A 103 -4.93 7.19 -6.86
CA LYS A 103 -5.57 8.49 -7.09
C LYS A 103 -7.02 8.45 -6.66
N TRP A 104 -7.49 9.48 -5.96
CA TRP A 104 -8.91 9.62 -5.66
C TRP A 104 -9.69 9.91 -6.95
N ASN A 105 -10.70 9.10 -7.24
CA ASN A 105 -11.60 9.34 -8.36
C ASN A 105 -12.93 9.90 -7.84
N PRO A 106 -13.25 11.18 -8.14
CA PRO A 106 -14.45 11.83 -7.61
C PRO A 106 -15.76 11.28 -8.21
N ARG A 107 -15.72 10.69 -9.41
CA ARG A 107 -16.91 10.12 -10.07
C ARG A 107 -17.34 8.81 -9.41
N THR A 108 -16.38 7.96 -9.09
CA THR A 108 -16.61 6.66 -8.44
C THR A 108 -16.51 6.72 -6.93
N LYS A 109 -16.17 7.89 -6.37
CA LYS A 109 -15.98 8.15 -4.92
C LYS A 109 -15.10 7.09 -4.25
N ARG A 110 -14.04 6.66 -4.94
CA ARG A 110 -13.08 5.66 -4.44
C ARG A 110 -11.65 6.02 -4.81
N TRP A 111 -10.70 5.53 -4.03
CA TRP A 111 -9.31 5.47 -4.44
C TRP A 111 -9.17 4.46 -5.58
N GLN A 112 -8.68 4.91 -6.73
CA GLN A 112 -8.30 4.06 -7.84
C GLN A 112 -6.85 3.64 -7.66
N ARG A 113 -6.62 2.33 -7.60
CA ARG A 113 -5.28 1.75 -7.55
C ARG A 113 -4.69 1.72 -8.97
N PRO A 114 -3.38 1.96 -9.14
CA PRO A 114 -2.76 2.02 -10.46
C PRO A 114 -2.83 0.67 -11.20
N ILE A 115 -2.62 -0.43 -10.49
CA ILE A 115 -2.87 -1.78 -11.00
C ILE A 115 -4.02 -2.35 -10.20
N GLU A 116 -5.15 -2.58 -10.86
CA GLU A 116 -6.36 -3.15 -10.29
C GLU A 116 -7.01 -4.04 -11.34
N SER A 117 -7.37 -5.26 -10.97
CA SER A 117 -8.20 -6.10 -11.82
C SER A 117 -9.29 -6.77 -11.01
N ARG A 118 -10.45 -6.91 -11.65
CA ARG A 118 -11.66 -7.41 -11.03
C ARG A 118 -12.16 -8.65 -11.74
N TRP A 119 -12.28 -9.75 -11.00
CA TRP A 119 -12.65 -11.06 -11.54
C TRP A 119 -13.98 -11.50 -10.91
N THR A 120 -14.89 -12.06 -11.71
CA THR A 120 -16.08 -12.73 -11.18
C THR A 120 -15.60 -14.03 -10.53
N GLY A 121 -15.52 -14.05 -9.22
CA GLY A 121 -14.71 -15.06 -8.53
C GLY A 121 -14.49 -14.68 -7.08
N CYS A 122 -14.43 -15.63 -6.18
CA CYS A 122 -13.38 -15.60 -5.16
C CYS A 122 -12.66 -16.93 -5.37
N ILE A 123 -11.59 -16.87 -6.15
CA ILE A 123 -10.82 -18.05 -6.54
C ILE A 123 -9.39 -17.86 -6.03
N PRO A 124 -8.63 -18.93 -5.75
CA PRO A 124 -7.24 -18.78 -5.36
C PRO A 124 -6.48 -18.02 -6.45
N THR A 125 -5.91 -16.87 -6.08
CA THR A 125 -5.12 -16.06 -6.99
C THR A 125 -3.96 -15.43 -6.24
N SER A 126 -2.98 -14.98 -7.01
CA SER A 126 -1.88 -14.16 -6.51
C SER A 126 -1.73 -12.91 -7.37
N ILE A 127 -1.11 -11.90 -6.77
CA ILE A 127 -0.58 -10.73 -7.47
C ILE A 127 0.79 -10.45 -6.89
N SER A 128 1.75 -10.17 -7.76
CA SER A 128 3.11 -9.87 -7.36
C SER A 128 3.75 -8.89 -8.31
N GLY A 129 4.70 -8.15 -7.79
CA GLY A 129 5.27 -7.06 -8.55
C GLY A 129 6.43 -6.42 -7.83
N TYR A 130 7.03 -5.47 -8.53
CA TYR A 130 8.10 -4.67 -8.01
C TYR A 130 7.92 -3.20 -8.39
N THR A 131 8.58 -2.34 -7.64
CA THR A 131 8.69 -0.91 -7.91
C THR A 131 10.14 -0.48 -7.94
N TRP A 132 10.43 0.57 -8.69
CA TRP A 132 11.73 1.24 -8.67
C TRP A 132 11.58 2.69 -9.12
N GLY A 133 12.49 3.55 -8.68
CA GLY A 133 12.63 4.92 -9.20
C GLY A 133 14.10 5.29 -9.44
N ASP A 134 14.29 6.51 -9.95
CA ASP A 134 15.63 7.06 -10.25
C ASP A 134 16.34 7.66 -9.02
N THR A 135 15.62 7.77 -7.90
CA THR A 135 16.16 8.30 -6.64
C THR A 135 16.74 7.15 -5.81
N TYR A 136 17.83 7.39 -5.09
CA TYR A 136 18.41 6.41 -4.17
C TYR A 136 17.38 5.96 -3.12
N GLU A 137 17.16 4.65 -3.02
CA GLU A 137 16.17 4.04 -2.13
C GLU A 137 16.61 2.69 -1.56
N ASN A 138 15.97 2.29 -0.47
CA ASN A 138 16.11 0.94 0.07
C ASN A 138 15.23 -0.05 -0.71
N LEU A 139 15.86 -0.91 -1.50
CA LEU A 139 15.18 -1.92 -2.33
C LEU A 139 14.42 -3.01 -1.53
N GLY A 140 14.62 -3.08 -0.20
CA GLY A 140 13.99 -4.09 0.64
C GLY A 140 12.46 -4.08 0.61
N ASN A 141 11.85 -2.91 0.37
CA ASN A 141 10.40 -2.72 0.35
C ASN A 141 9.82 -2.59 -1.07
N ASN A 142 10.63 -2.89 -2.08
CA ASN A 142 10.28 -2.65 -3.48
C ASN A 142 9.60 -3.84 -4.14
N PHE A 143 9.66 -5.04 -3.54
CA PHE A 143 8.99 -6.23 -4.04
C PHE A 143 7.83 -6.64 -3.13
N GLY A 144 6.73 -7.09 -3.72
CA GLY A 144 5.58 -7.55 -2.97
C GLY A 144 4.90 -8.72 -3.64
N TYR A 145 4.36 -9.61 -2.81
CA TYR A 145 3.57 -10.76 -3.20
C TYR A 145 2.37 -10.88 -2.25
N TRP A 146 1.18 -11.02 -2.82
CA TRP A 146 -0.06 -11.22 -2.09
C TRP A 146 -0.82 -12.38 -2.73
N SER A 147 -1.40 -13.23 -1.90
CA SER A 147 -2.20 -14.37 -2.35
C SER A 147 -3.43 -14.55 -1.48
N THR A 148 -4.56 -14.90 -2.12
CA THR A 148 -5.73 -15.43 -1.42
C THR A 148 -5.64 -16.95 -1.39
N ASN A 149 -5.55 -17.51 -0.18
CA ASN A 149 -5.79 -18.93 0.05
C ASN A 149 -7.25 -19.12 0.47
N ILE A 150 -7.93 -20.09 -0.14
CA ILE A 150 -9.25 -20.53 0.30
C ILE A 150 -9.02 -21.80 1.13
N ASP A 151 -8.84 -21.64 2.43
CA ASP A 151 -8.80 -22.80 3.32
C ASP A 151 -10.19 -23.42 3.39
N ARG A 152 -10.32 -24.67 2.93
CA ARG A 152 -11.53 -25.45 3.22
C ARG A 152 -11.57 -25.62 4.74
N ARG A 153 -12.66 -25.16 5.36
CA ARG A 153 -12.95 -25.48 6.76
C ARG A 153 -12.78 -26.99 6.92
N ALA A 154 -11.88 -27.43 7.79
CA ALA A 154 -11.77 -28.84 8.12
C ALA A 154 -13.18 -29.34 8.47
N ARG A 155 -13.61 -30.44 7.84
CA ARG A 155 -14.88 -31.06 8.20
C ARG A 155 -14.77 -31.43 9.69
N PRO A 156 -15.71 -31.01 10.56
CA PRO A 156 -15.71 -31.43 11.95
C PRO A 156 -15.79 -32.96 12.05
#